data_AF-A0A2C1JUQ9-F1
#
_entry.id   AF-A0A2C1JUQ9-F1
#
_cell.length_a   1.000
_cell.length_b   1.000
_cell.length_c   1.000
_cell.angle_alpha   90.00
_cell.angle_beta   90.00
_cell.angle_gamma   90.00
#
_symmetry.space_group_name_H-M   'P 1'
#
loop_
_entity.id
_entity.type
_entity.pdbx_description
1 polymer ?
#
loop_
_entity_poly.entity_id
_entity_poly.type
_entity_poly.pdbx_seq_one_letter_code
_entity_poly.pdbx_strand_id
1 'polypeptide(L)' 'MGAFTVYLILIAAIVLDFFWLDVEQKRWGWMKNWSRLHKGLFFSGFIAVTACIYVGLSLNYM' A
#
# COMPACT_ATOMS: atom_id res chain seq x y z
N MET A 1 -15.36 3.60 -13.73
CA MET A 1 -14.33 2.75 -13.10
C MET A 1 -14.91 2.17 -11.83
N GLY A 2 -14.87 0.85 -11.63
CA GLY A 2 -15.38 0.25 -10.40
C GLY A 2 -14.49 0.60 -9.21
N ALA A 3 -15.05 0.64 -7.99
CA ALA A 3 -14.31 0.92 -6.76
C ALA A 3 -13.06 0.03 -6.60
N PHE A 4 -13.17 -1.23 -7.05
CA PHE A 4 -12.05 -2.18 -7.09
C PHE A 4 -10.91 -1.75 -8.01
N THR A 5 -11.23 -1.22 -9.20
CA THR A 5 -10.22 -0.71 -10.15
C THR A 5 -9.48 0.49 -9.56
N VAL A 6 -10.20 1.40 -8.91
CA VAL A 6 -9.61 2.58 -8.24
C VAL A 6 -8.65 2.15 -7.13
N TYR A 7 -9.05 1.14 -6.34
CA TYR A 7 -8.22 0.58 -5.28
C TYR A 7 -6.91 -0.03 -5.80
N LEU A 8 -6.98 -0.80 -6.89
CA LEU A 8 -5.80 -1.37 -7.55
C LEU A 8 -4.83 -0.29 -8.07
N ILE A 9 -5.36 0.77 -8.67
CA ILE A 9 -4.54 1.88 -9.18
C ILE A 9 -3.84 2.59 -8.01
N LEU A 10 -4.52 2.80 -6.88
CA LEU A 10 -3.93 3.41 -5.69
C LEU A 10 -2.76 2.59 -5.14
N ILE A 11 -2.94 1.27 -4.99
CA ILE A 11 -1.86 0.39 -4.53
C ILE A 11 -0.70 0.42 -5.52
N ALA A 12 -0.97 0.30 -6.82
CA ALA A 12 0.07 0.32 -7.84
C ALA A 12 0.84 1.65 -7.85
N ALA A 13 0.15 2.77 -7.70
CA ALA A 13 0.77 4.10 -7.62
C ALA A 13 1.69 4.23 -6.41
N ILE A 14 1.27 3.74 -5.24
CA ILE A 14 2.10 3.77 -4.02
C ILE A 14 3.33 2.87 -4.17
N VAL A 15 3.18 1.68 -4.75
CA VAL A 15 4.30 0.75 -4.98
C VAL A 15 5.28 1.33 -6.00
N LEU A 16 4.80 1.91 -7.11
CA LEU A 16 5.64 2.56 -8.11
C LEU A 16 6.35 3.80 -7.56
N ASP A 17 5.66 4.61 -6.76
CA ASP A 17 6.26 5.78 -6.10
C ASP A 17 7.39 5.37 -5.17
N PHE A 18 7.18 4.31 -4.37
CA PHE A 18 8.17 3.80 -3.43
C PHE A 18 9.36 3.09 -4.09
N PHE A 19 9.13 2.24 -5.09
CA PHE A 19 10.19 1.44 -5.70
C PHE A 19 10.90 2.15 -6.86
N TRP A 20 10.21 3.00 -7.60
CA TRP A 20 10.69 3.55 -8.87
C TRP A 20 10.96 5.05 -8.81
N LEU A 21 10.05 5.85 -8.21
CA LEU A 21 10.16 7.30 -8.25
C LEU A 21 10.98 7.88 -7.09
N ASP A 22 10.94 7.28 -5.90
CA ASP A 22 11.68 7.73 -4.72
C ASP A 22 13.05 7.02 -4.57
N VAL A 23 13.86 7.01 -5.64
CA VAL A 23 15.20 6.40 -5.65
C VAL A 23 16.13 7.02 -4.60
N GLU A 24 16.03 8.34 -4.40
CA GLU A 24 16.81 9.04 -3.36
C GLU A 24 16.25 8.84 -1.95
N GLN A 25 15.09 8.18 -1.81
CA GLN A 25 14.37 7.98 -0.54
C GLN A 25 14.21 9.29 0.23
N LYS A 26 13.89 10.39 -0.46
CA LYS A 26 13.66 11.69 0.20
C LYS A 26 12.31 11.70 0.90
N ARG A 27 11.30 11.01 0.35
CA ARG A 27 9.95 10.94 0.92
C ARG A 27 9.82 9.79 1.91
N TRP A 28 10.43 8.66 1.58
CA TRP A 28 10.42 7.45 2.42
C TRP A 28 11.75 7.25 3.16
N GLY A 29 12.47 8.34 3.45
CA GLY A 29 13.80 8.31 4.07
C GLY A 29 13.86 7.66 5.44
N TRP A 30 12.74 7.65 6.17
CA TRP A 30 12.59 6.92 7.42
C TRP A 30 12.62 5.39 7.25
N MET A 31 12.33 4.88 6.04
CA MET A 31 12.48 3.47 5.66
C MET A 31 13.80 3.20 4.92
N LYS A 32 14.75 4.14 4.85
CA LYS A 32 15.99 3.97 4.08
C LYS A 32 16.83 2.78 4.51
N ASN A 33 17.01 2.60 5.82
CA ASN A 33 17.78 1.49 6.38
C ASN A 33 16.98 0.19 6.56
N TRP A 34 15.72 0.14 6.12
CA TRP A 34 14.92 -1.07 6.24
C TRP A 34 15.34 -2.10 5.21
N SER A 35 15.44 -3.37 5.63
CA SER A 35 15.67 -4.46 4.68
C SER A 35 14.46 -4.61 3.73
N ARG A 36 14.68 -5.18 2.55
CA ARG A 36 13.62 -5.41 1.56
C ARG A 36 12.45 -6.22 2.14
N LEU A 37 12.72 -7.12 3.08
CA LEU A 37 11.72 -7.92 3.78
C LEU A 37 10.84 -7.06 4.72
N HIS A 38 11.43 -6.15 5.49
CA HIS A 38 10.66 -5.26 6.38
C HIS A 38 9.77 -4.31 5.58
N LYS A 39 10.27 -3.79 4.46
CA LYS A 39 9.48 -2.98 3.51
C LYS A 39 8.31 -3.79 2.95
N GLY A 40 8.58 -5.02 2.49
CA GLY A 40 7.55 -5.94 1.98
C GLY A 40 6.48 -6.25 3.03
N LEU A 41 6.89 -6.56 4.27
CA LEU A 41 6.00 -6.83 5.40
C LEU A 41 5.10 -5.64 5.74
N PHE A 42 5.65 -4.43 5.70
CA PHE A 42 4.88 -3.21 5.95
C PHE A 42 3.79 -3.02 4.90
N PHE A 43 4.13 -3.14 3.62
CA PHE A 43 3.15 -3.02 2.53
C PHE A 43 2.13 -4.16 2.55
N SER A 44 2.54 -5.41 2.83
CA SER A 44 1.59 -6.52 2.94
C SER A 44 0.65 -6.34 4.12
N GLY A 45 1.15 -5.86 5.26
CA GLY A 45 0.33 -5.55 6.43
C GLY A 45 -0.65 -4.42 6.15
N PHE A 46 -0.20 -3.37 5.46
CA PHE A 46 -1.04 -2.26 5.04
C PHE A 46 -2.20 -2.75 4.15
N ILE A 47 -1.90 -3.51 3.09
CA ILE A 47 -2.90 -4.07 2.17
C ILE A 47 -3.89 -4.97 2.93
N ALA A 48 -3.39 -5.83 3.83
CA ALA A 48 -4.24 -6.72 4.61
C ALA A 48 -5.21 -5.96 5.54
N VAL A 49 -4.72 -4.94 6.26
CA VAL A 49 -5.54 -4.11 7.13
C VAL A 49 -6.59 -3.36 6.31
N THR A 50 -6.20 -2.75 5.19
CA THR A 50 -7.16 -2.04 4.33
C THR A 50 -8.21 -2.97 3.74
N ALA A 51 -7.84 -4.20 3.36
CA ALA A 51 -8.79 -5.23 2.92
C ALA A 51 -9.76 -5.64 4.04
N CYS A 52 -9.27 -5.86 5.26
CA CYS A 52 -10.11 -6.17 6.42
C CYS A 52 -11.11 -5.03 6.72
N ILE A 53 -10.66 -3.78 6.66
CA ILE A 53 -11.53 -2.60 6.83
C ILE A 53 -12.59 -2.56 5.74
N TYR A 54 -12.21 -2.76 4.47
CA TYR A 54 -13.15 -2.76 3.35
C TYR A 54 -14.20 -3.86 3.49
N VAL A 55 -13.80 -5.09 3.82
CA VAL A 55 -14.72 -6.20 4.04
C VAL A 55 -15.63 -5.92 5.24
N GLY A 56 -15.08 -5.47 6.37
CA GLY A 56 -15.86 -5.16 7.57
C GLY A 56 -16.88 -4.03 7.36
N LEU A 57 -16.51 -3.00 6.60
CA LEU A 57 -17.44 -1.96 6.15
C LEU A 57 -18.48 -2.52 5.19
N SER A 58 -18.08 -3.34 4.21
CA SER A 58 -19.03 -3.91 3.25
C SER A 58 -20.08 -4.78 3.95
N LEU A 59 -19.69 -5.56 4.97
CA LEU A 59 -20.62 -6.39 5.74
C LEU A 59 -21.62 -5.56 6.58
N ASN A 60 -21.25 -4.35 6.98
CA ASN A 60 -22.15 -3.46 7.73
C ASN A 60 -23.09 -2.64 6.84
N TYR A 61 -22.67 -2.35 5.60
CA TYR A 61 -23.40 -1.51 4.66
C TYR A 61 -23.98 -2.30 3.48
N MET A 62 -24.00 -3.64 3.58
CA MET A 62 -24.72 -4.57 2.70
C MET A 62 -26.14 -4.82 3.19
#